data_AF-A0A8B6F955-F1
#
_entry.id   AF-A0A8B6F955-F1
#
_cell.length_a   1.000
_cell.length_b   1.000
_cell.length_c   1.000
_cell.angle_alpha   90.00
_cell.angle_beta   90.00
_cell.angle_gamma   90.00
#
_symmetry.space_group_name_H-M   'P 1'
#
loop_
_entity.id
_entity.type
_entity.pdbx_description
1 polymer ?
#
loop_
_entity_poly.entity_id
_entity_poly.type
_entity_poly.pdbx_seq_one_letter_code
_entity_poly.pdbx_strand_id
1 'polypeptide(L)'
;MCLASFGSEYSVLLESQLPQKINEETTFKLDGNLGHIRKRTRTSPAVIKYPRFSQETSPEKYFQSILQLFLPYRHDEQLKPPLFNTYENFFTCGRVKFTGDNTLTSVKEIVIKNMADFVKTGQELEDAENQLHETDPKEDAWCELCPESELNRRECIDEGKVTSVIEEDLSEATIPDLNNAKSSSSVGTNLLSVSLTKNEIIPRLRSLNVKQRRILYKVRDWCIQKANGKIPKPLHVFITGGAGTGKSHLIKCIQYEATRILAQTSENPDDLTVLLTAPTGTAAFNIHGLTIHSALGIFKSLSADHATLSEDKINSLRTKLENLQILIIDEISMVNKKLLFFIHERLRQVKKRPDNCLFGGVSIIAVGDFYQLPPVRTKRVDKLYVNDPSNPSNHLWNGLFEIAELDEIMRQREDSLFAELLNRLRVKQKK
;
A
#
# COMPACT_ATOMS: atom_id res chain seq x y z
N MET A 1 -33.12 12.87 -6.76
CA MET A 1 -32.36 11.69 -6.30
C MET A 1 -31.02 12.19 -5.75
N CYS A 2 -30.64 11.76 -4.55
CA CYS A 2 -29.32 12.08 -3.96
C CYS A 2 -28.25 11.10 -4.45
N LEU A 3 -26.98 11.42 -4.21
CA LEU A 3 -25.84 10.63 -4.68
C LEU A 3 -25.82 9.23 -4.06
N ALA A 4 -26.21 9.11 -2.79
CA ALA A 4 -26.31 7.84 -2.09
C ALA A 4 -27.29 6.86 -2.78
N SER A 5 -28.50 7.32 -3.10
CA SER A 5 -29.47 6.53 -3.85
C SER A 5 -28.95 6.14 -5.22
N PHE A 6 -28.29 7.06 -5.93
CA PHE A 6 -27.70 6.78 -7.23
C PHE A 6 -26.60 5.71 -7.15
N GLY A 7 -25.64 5.84 -6.23
CA GLY A 7 -24.54 4.87 -6.05
C GLY A 7 -25.02 3.49 -5.57
N SER A 8 -26.17 3.44 -4.89
CA SER A 8 -26.82 2.21 -4.46
C SER A 8 -27.53 1.51 -5.62
N GLU A 9 -28.37 2.24 -6.36
CA GLU A 9 -29.31 1.68 -7.34
C GLU A 9 -28.74 1.60 -8.76
N TYR A 10 -27.69 2.35 -9.07
CA TYR A 10 -27.13 2.45 -10.41
C TYR A 10 -25.62 2.13 -10.45
N SER A 11 -25.15 1.66 -11.59
CA SER A 11 -23.72 1.48 -11.89
C SER A 11 -23.38 2.12 -13.22
N VAL A 12 -22.32 2.92 -13.24
CA VAL A 12 -21.75 3.47 -14.49
C VAL A 12 -21.00 2.37 -15.22
N LEU A 13 -21.28 2.19 -16.51
CA LEU A 13 -20.62 1.23 -17.38
C LEU A 13 -19.70 1.96 -18.36
N LEU A 14 -18.49 1.45 -18.48
CA LEU A 14 -17.56 1.83 -19.54
C LEU A 14 -17.97 1.11 -20.85
N GLU A 15 -17.61 1.67 -22.01
CA GLU A 15 -17.94 1.09 -23.32
C GLU A 15 -17.45 -0.36 -23.46
N SER A 16 -16.33 -0.71 -22.83
CA SER A 16 -15.76 -2.06 -22.79
C SER A 16 -16.56 -3.07 -21.96
N GLN A 17 -17.53 -2.62 -21.16
CA GLN A 17 -18.35 -3.44 -20.25
C GLN A 17 -19.79 -3.59 -20.76
N LEU A 18 -20.07 -3.14 -21.98
CA LEU A 18 -21.38 -3.28 -22.61
C LEU A 18 -21.62 -4.75 -23.01
N PRO A 19 -22.74 -5.36 -22.59
CA PRO A 19 -23.12 -6.70 -23.00
C PRO A 19 -23.53 -6.70 -24.47
N GLN A 20 -23.33 -7.83 -25.16
CA GLN A 20 -23.65 -7.99 -26.59
C GLN A 20 -25.14 -7.80 -26.93
N LYS A 21 -26.04 -7.87 -25.93
CA LYS A 21 -27.45 -7.48 -26.03
C LYS A 21 -27.78 -6.46 -24.93
N ILE A 22 -28.14 -5.25 -25.32
CA ILE A 22 -28.55 -4.19 -24.40
C ILE A 22 -30.01 -4.42 -24.05
N ASN A 23 -30.31 -4.49 -22.76
CA ASN A 23 -31.69 -4.48 -22.28
C ASN A 23 -32.08 -3.02 -21.97
N GLU A 24 -32.93 -2.44 -22.82
CA GLU A 24 -33.34 -1.03 -22.77
C GLU A 24 -34.13 -0.67 -21.50
N GLU A 25 -34.74 -1.65 -20.83
CA GLU A 25 -35.47 -1.41 -19.58
C GLU A 25 -34.57 -1.17 -18.36
N THR A 26 -33.30 -1.59 -18.43
CA THR A 26 -32.37 -1.54 -17.28
C THR A 26 -31.09 -0.76 -17.58
N THR A 27 -30.83 -0.42 -18.83
CA THR A 27 -29.62 0.29 -19.26
C THR A 27 -30.01 1.59 -19.95
N PHE A 28 -29.55 2.71 -19.40
CA PHE A 28 -29.84 4.05 -19.91
C PHE A 28 -28.56 4.66 -20.50
N LYS A 29 -28.68 5.26 -21.68
CA LYS A 29 -27.59 6.00 -22.31
C LYS A 29 -27.54 7.42 -21.74
N LEU A 30 -26.35 7.89 -21.37
CA LEU A 30 -26.16 9.27 -20.92
C LEU A 30 -25.94 10.20 -22.11
N ASP A 31 -26.47 11.42 -22.01
CA ASP A 31 -26.26 12.46 -23.02
C ASP A 31 -24.80 12.90 -23.09
N GLY A 32 -24.36 13.40 -24.25
CA GLY A 32 -23.01 13.96 -24.43
C GLY A 32 -21.87 12.94 -24.50
N ASN A 33 -22.13 11.70 -24.94
CA ASN A 33 -21.14 10.61 -25.01
C ASN A 33 -20.49 10.26 -23.65
N LEU A 34 -21.19 10.49 -22.54
CA LEU A 34 -20.69 10.20 -21.18
C LEU A 34 -20.87 8.73 -20.74
N GLY A 35 -21.17 7.83 -21.68
CA GLY A 35 -21.30 6.39 -21.45
C GLY A 35 -22.73 5.92 -21.12
N HIS A 36 -22.84 4.81 -20.38
CA HIS A 36 -24.12 4.18 -20.05
C HIS A 36 -24.23 3.94 -18.54
N ILE A 37 -25.46 3.98 -18.01
CA ILE A 37 -25.75 3.59 -16.63
C ILE A 37 -26.68 2.38 -16.64
N ARG A 38 -26.47 1.44 -15.72
CA ARG A 38 -27.35 0.29 -15.52
C ARG A 38 -27.98 0.32 -14.15
N LYS A 39 -29.29 0.10 -14.08
CA LYS A 39 -30.03 -0.11 -12.83
C LYS A 39 -29.69 -1.50 -12.27
N ARG A 40 -29.32 -1.55 -11.00
CA ARG A 40 -28.98 -2.79 -10.30
C ARG A 40 -30.25 -3.54 -9.91
N THR A 41 -30.24 -4.86 -10.06
CA THR A 41 -31.34 -5.78 -9.74
C THR A 41 -31.22 -6.37 -8.32
N ARG A 42 -30.82 -5.57 -7.33
CA ARG A 42 -30.62 -6.05 -5.94
C ARG A 42 -31.88 -5.84 -5.09
N THR A 43 -32.05 -6.70 -4.07
CA THR A 43 -33.12 -6.66 -3.07
C THR A 43 -32.84 -5.75 -1.87
N SER A 44 -31.59 -5.29 -1.70
CA SER A 44 -31.17 -4.40 -0.60
C SER A 44 -30.26 -3.27 -1.11
N PRO A 45 -30.29 -2.08 -0.47
CA PRO A 45 -29.43 -0.96 -0.83
C PRO A 45 -27.94 -1.31 -0.64
N ALA A 46 -27.10 -0.88 -1.56
CA ALA A 46 -25.68 -1.17 -1.50
C ALA A 46 -24.98 -0.34 -0.41
N VAL A 47 -23.98 -0.93 0.24
CA VAL A 47 -23.13 -0.23 1.20
C VAL A 47 -22.31 0.83 0.47
N ILE A 48 -22.49 2.09 0.86
CA ILE A 48 -21.75 3.23 0.31
C ILE A 48 -20.51 3.43 1.18
N LYS A 49 -19.33 3.29 0.59
CA LYS A 49 -18.06 3.64 1.24
C LYS A 49 -17.77 5.10 0.95
N TYR A 50 -17.80 5.93 1.98
CA TYR A 50 -17.47 7.35 1.89
C TYR A 50 -16.67 7.76 3.14
N PRO A 51 -15.73 8.72 3.03
CA PRO A 51 -14.99 9.27 4.17
C PRO A 51 -15.91 9.67 5.33
N ARG A 52 -15.63 9.17 6.53
CA ARG A 52 -16.32 9.63 7.75
C ARG A 52 -15.44 10.67 8.42
N PHE A 53 -15.99 11.86 8.60
CA PHE A 53 -15.36 12.93 9.37
C PHE A 53 -16.02 12.99 10.74
N SER A 54 -15.26 13.31 11.78
CA SER A 54 -15.85 13.56 13.10
C SER A 54 -16.46 14.96 13.11
N GLN A 55 -17.72 15.05 13.55
CA GLN A 55 -18.45 16.32 13.69
C GLN A 55 -17.73 17.27 14.66
N GLU A 56 -17.07 16.74 15.70
CA GLU A 56 -16.40 17.53 16.74
C GLU A 56 -15.07 18.10 16.26
N THR A 57 -14.28 17.29 15.55
CA THR A 57 -12.92 17.65 15.11
C THR A 57 -12.89 18.42 13.78
N SER A 58 -13.83 18.13 12.86
CA SER A 58 -13.84 18.70 11.50
C SER A 58 -15.28 18.93 10.99
N PRO A 59 -16.03 19.86 11.62
CA PRO A 59 -17.45 20.06 11.35
C PRO A 59 -17.75 20.42 9.88
N GLU A 60 -16.96 21.28 9.25
CA GLU A 60 -17.18 21.68 7.85
C GLU A 60 -17.07 20.49 6.89
N LYS A 61 -16.03 19.66 7.03
CA LYS A 61 -15.83 18.47 6.17
C LYS A 61 -16.93 17.43 6.43
N TYR A 62 -17.37 17.31 7.67
CA TYR A 62 -18.52 16.47 8.04
C TYR A 62 -19.81 16.92 7.35
N PHE A 63 -20.24 18.17 7.52
CA PHE A 63 -21.48 18.64 6.89
C PHE A 63 -21.38 18.69 5.36
N GLN A 64 -20.22 19.00 4.80
CA GLN A 64 -19.97 18.90 3.36
C GLN A 64 -20.19 17.48 2.84
N SER A 65 -19.61 16.46 3.52
CA SER A 65 -19.75 15.06 3.13
C SER A 65 -21.20 14.58 3.14
N ILE A 66 -21.94 14.95 4.19
CA ILE A 66 -23.33 14.55 4.36
C ILE A 66 -24.23 15.22 3.32
N LEU A 67 -24.02 16.51 3.06
CA LEU A 67 -24.78 17.24 2.04
C LEU A 67 -24.51 16.66 0.64
N GLN A 68 -23.25 16.37 0.29
CA GLN A 68 -22.90 15.72 -0.98
C GLN A 68 -23.56 14.34 -1.14
N LEU A 69 -23.64 13.54 -0.08
CA LEU A 69 -24.19 12.19 -0.17
C LEU A 69 -25.72 12.19 -0.22
N PHE A 70 -26.36 12.95 0.66
CA PHE A 70 -27.77 12.77 1.00
C PHE A 70 -28.67 13.91 0.54
N LEU A 71 -28.13 15.08 0.20
CA LEU A 71 -28.93 16.13 -0.45
C LEU A 71 -29.01 15.88 -1.96
N PRO A 72 -30.18 15.98 -2.60
CA PRO A 72 -30.26 16.00 -4.06
C PRO A 72 -29.74 17.33 -4.61
N TYR A 73 -28.65 17.30 -5.37
CA TYR A 73 -28.06 18.47 -6.02
C TYR A 73 -27.66 18.15 -7.47
N ARG A 74 -27.40 19.20 -8.25
CA ARG A 74 -26.92 19.17 -9.65
C ARG A 74 -25.62 19.95 -9.83
N HIS A 75 -25.45 21.00 -9.03
CA HIS A 75 -24.28 21.87 -9.06
C HIS A 75 -23.79 22.10 -7.63
N ASP A 76 -22.47 22.23 -7.46
CA ASP A 76 -21.86 22.37 -6.13
C ASP A 76 -22.29 23.66 -5.41
N GLU A 77 -22.67 24.69 -6.15
CA GLU A 77 -23.27 25.93 -5.64
C GLU A 77 -24.57 25.69 -4.84
N GLN A 78 -25.26 24.58 -5.08
CA GLN A 78 -26.48 24.20 -4.35
C GLN A 78 -26.17 23.56 -2.99
N LEU A 79 -24.95 23.03 -2.81
CA LEU A 79 -24.50 22.47 -1.54
C LEU A 79 -24.01 23.55 -0.58
N LYS A 80 -23.58 24.70 -1.12
CA LYS A 80 -23.23 25.90 -0.35
C LYS A 80 -23.67 27.16 -1.10
N PRO A 81 -24.94 27.56 -0.97
CA PRO A 81 -25.42 28.78 -1.59
C PRO A 81 -24.69 30.01 -1.03
N PRO A 82 -24.50 31.09 -1.81
CA PRO A 82 -23.73 32.26 -1.41
C PRO A 82 -24.30 33.01 -0.20
N LEU A 83 -25.54 32.72 0.19
CA LEU A 83 -26.19 33.26 1.39
C LEU A 83 -25.72 32.59 2.70
N PHE A 84 -24.97 31.48 2.61
CA PHE A 84 -24.50 30.71 3.77
C PHE A 84 -22.97 30.64 3.80
N ASN A 85 -22.39 31.04 4.93
CA ASN A 85 -20.93 31.05 5.11
C ASN A 85 -20.33 29.66 5.33
N THR A 86 -21.12 28.72 5.86
CA THR A 86 -20.68 27.38 6.30
C THR A 86 -21.65 26.30 5.83
N TYR A 87 -21.14 25.07 5.62
CA TYR A 87 -21.99 23.92 5.27
C TYR A 87 -22.95 23.57 6.41
N GLU A 88 -22.52 23.75 7.66
CA GLU A 88 -23.33 23.55 8.85
C GLU A 88 -24.55 24.48 8.92
N ASN A 89 -24.36 25.77 8.61
CA ASN A 89 -25.45 26.73 8.63
C ASN A 89 -26.47 26.44 7.52
N PHE A 90 -26.00 26.03 6.34
CA PHE A 90 -26.91 25.59 5.28
C PHE A 90 -27.66 24.31 5.65
N PHE A 91 -27.00 23.34 6.28
CA PHE A 91 -27.65 22.13 6.76
C PHE A 91 -28.74 22.44 7.80
N THR A 92 -28.48 23.35 8.74
CA THR A 92 -29.37 23.64 9.87
C THR A 92 -30.53 24.57 9.49
N CYS A 93 -30.24 25.61 8.72
CA CYS A 93 -31.18 26.71 8.44
C CYS A 93 -31.68 26.72 6.99
N GLY A 94 -31.05 25.95 6.10
CA GLY A 94 -31.35 25.94 4.68
C GLY A 94 -32.72 25.36 4.35
N ARG A 95 -33.37 25.94 3.35
CA ARG A 95 -34.60 25.41 2.75
C ARG A 95 -34.44 25.38 1.23
N VAL A 96 -34.83 24.25 0.63
CA VAL A 96 -34.71 24.03 -0.81
C VAL A 96 -36.09 23.73 -1.41
N LYS A 97 -36.24 24.06 -2.70
CA LYS A 97 -37.40 23.70 -3.52
C LYS A 97 -36.92 22.78 -4.64
N PHE A 98 -37.64 21.70 -4.90
CA PHE A 98 -37.33 20.80 -6.00
C PHE A 98 -38.22 21.10 -7.21
N THR A 99 -37.69 20.83 -8.40
CA THR A 99 -38.41 21.00 -9.67
C THR A 99 -39.65 20.11 -9.69
N GLY A 100 -40.83 20.72 -9.56
CA GLY A 100 -42.14 20.05 -9.57
C GLY A 100 -42.96 20.24 -8.28
N ASP A 101 -42.33 20.59 -7.15
CA ASP A 101 -43.00 20.83 -5.87
C ASP A 101 -42.75 22.27 -5.38
N ASN A 102 -43.84 23.01 -5.14
CA ASN A 102 -43.78 24.42 -4.69
C ASN A 102 -43.54 24.58 -3.18
N THR A 103 -43.34 23.48 -2.45
CA THR A 103 -43.17 23.46 -0.99
C THR A 103 -41.71 23.68 -0.61
N LEU A 104 -41.48 24.60 0.34
CA LEU A 104 -40.17 24.79 0.95
C LEU A 104 -39.94 23.69 1.98
N THR A 105 -38.99 22.80 1.71
CA THR A 105 -38.60 21.73 2.65
C THR A 105 -37.25 22.05 3.30
N SER A 106 -37.11 21.65 4.56
CA SER A 106 -35.87 21.84 5.32
C SER A 106 -34.78 20.91 4.79
N VAL A 107 -33.58 21.45 4.56
CA VAL A 107 -32.40 20.67 4.11
C VAL A 107 -32.10 19.55 5.11
N LYS A 108 -32.16 19.85 6.41
CA LYS A 108 -31.96 18.89 7.50
C LYS A 108 -32.90 17.69 7.40
N GLU A 109 -34.20 17.94 7.18
CA GLU A 109 -35.21 16.87 7.12
C GLU A 109 -34.98 15.94 5.93
N ILE A 110 -34.64 16.52 4.77
CA ILE A 110 -34.35 15.75 3.54
C ILE A 110 -33.13 14.86 3.74
N VAL A 111 -32.06 15.42 4.29
CA VAL A 111 -30.81 14.69 4.52
C VAL A 111 -31.01 13.56 5.53
N ILE A 112 -31.66 13.83 6.67
CA ILE A 112 -31.93 12.81 7.70
C ILE A 112 -32.80 11.69 7.14
N LYS A 113 -33.85 12.03 6.39
CA LYS A 113 -34.73 11.04 5.76
C LYS A 113 -33.95 10.14 4.81
N ASN A 114 -33.15 10.72 3.92
CA ASN A 114 -32.34 9.95 2.98
C ASN A 114 -31.25 9.14 3.70
N MET A 115 -30.67 9.68 4.77
CA MET A 115 -29.65 9.01 5.57
C MET A 115 -30.20 7.76 6.27
N ALA A 116 -31.45 7.79 6.77
CA ALA A 116 -32.09 6.67 7.45
C ALA A 116 -32.18 5.39 6.58
N ASP A 117 -32.30 5.54 5.26
CA ASP A 117 -32.37 4.40 4.34
C ASP A 117 -31.03 3.66 4.20
N PHE A 118 -29.90 4.36 4.42
CA PHE A 118 -28.54 3.83 4.21
C PHE A 118 -27.75 3.64 5.51
N VAL A 119 -28.11 4.34 6.58
CA VAL A 119 -27.43 4.33 7.89
C VAL A 119 -28.38 3.74 8.94
N LYS A 120 -28.77 2.47 8.75
CA LYS A 120 -29.75 1.80 9.61
C LYS A 120 -29.21 1.41 11.00
N THR A 121 -27.89 1.29 11.12
CA THR A 121 -27.20 0.78 12.33
C THR A 121 -26.06 1.72 12.74
N GLY A 122 -26.04 2.96 12.23
CA GLY A 122 -24.93 3.89 12.45
C GLY A 122 -24.79 4.29 13.92
N GLN A 123 -25.89 4.71 14.54
CA GLN A 123 -25.92 5.05 15.95
C GLN A 123 -25.65 3.85 16.84
N GLU A 124 -26.23 2.67 16.57
CA GLU A 124 -25.95 1.47 17.36
C GLU A 124 -24.48 1.03 17.26
N LEU A 125 -23.83 1.22 16.10
CA LEU A 125 -22.40 0.95 15.94
C LEU A 125 -21.53 2.00 16.65
N GLU A 126 -21.90 3.27 16.60
CA GLU A 126 -21.19 4.36 17.26
C GLU A 126 -21.36 4.29 18.78
N ASP A 127 -22.56 3.97 19.27
CA ASP A 127 -22.84 3.67 20.67
C ASP A 127 -22.11 2.40 21.12
N ALA A 128 -22.03 1.36 20.29
CA ALA A 128 -21.24 0.16 20.58
C ALA A 128 -19.73 0.43 20.57
N GLU A 129 -19.24 1.32 19.70
CA GLU A 129 -17.84 1.75 19.63
C GLU A 129 -17.46 2.62 20.84
N ASN A 130 -18.33 3.55 21.22
CA ASN A 130 -18.20 4.36 22.43
C ASN A 130 -18.27 3.49 23.69
N GLN A 131 -19.20 2.53 23.75
CA GLN A 131 -19.25 1.55 24.83
C GLN A 131 -18.02 0.66 24.86
N LEU A 132 -17.49 0.21 23.72
CA LEU A 132 -16.22 -0.52 23.64
C LEU A 132 -15.06 0.32 24.17
N HIS A 133 -15.01 1.60 23.83
CA HIS A 133 -14.00 2.54 24.31
C HIS A 133 -14.12 2.84 25.82
N GLU A 134 -15.33 2.87 26.38
CA GLU A 134 -15.57 3.13 27.80
C GLU A 134 -15.47 1.88 28.68
N THR A 135 -15.85 0.70 28.17
CA THR A 135 -15.92 -0.54 28.97
C THR A 135 -14.66 -1.39 28.92
N ASP A 136 -13.73 -1.16 27.99
CA ASP A 136 -12.52 -1.98 27.86
C ASP A 136 -11.27 -1.20 28.30
N PRO A 137 -10.74 -1.42 29.52
CA PRO A 137 -9.32 -1.25 29.73
C PRO A 137 -8.65 -2.52 29.21
N LYS A 138 -8.23 -2.49 27.94
CA LYS A 138 -6.88 -2.86 27.45
C LYS A 138 -6.90 -3.35 26.00
N GLU A 139 -6.37 -2.49 25.11
CA GLU A 139 -5.61 -2.93 23.94
C GLU A 139 -4.58 -4.04 24.27
N ASP A 140 -4.21 -4.22 25.57
CA ASP A 140 -3.28 -5.25 26.04
C ASP A 140 -3.69 -6.69 25.73
N ALA A 141 -4.96 -7.08 25.60
CA ALA A 141 -5.26 -8.51 25.34
C ALA A 141 -4.69 -8.97 23.97
N TRP A 142 -4.77 -8.10 22.97
CA TRP A 142 -4.14 -8.32 21.66
C TRP A 142 -2.62 -8.09 21.70
N CYS A 143 -2.14 -7.18 22.55
CA CYS A 143 -0.70 -6.97 22.77
C CYS A 143 -0.04 -8.15 23.50
N GLU A 144 -0.76 -8.84 24.40
CA GLU A 144 -0.31 -10.04 25.10
C GLU A 144 -0.30 -11.25 24.16
N LEU A 145 -1.28 -11.35 23.25
CA LEU A 145 -1.34 -12.41 22.24
C LEU A 145 -0.29 -12.24 21.14
N CYS A 146 0.03 -11.00 20.76
CA CYS A 146 0.93 -10.69 19.66
C CYS A 146 1.92 -9.56 20.01
N PRO A 147 2.76 -9.73 21.05
CA PRO A 147 3.66 -8.69 21.56
C PRO A 147 4.66 -8.22 20.50
N GLU A 148 4.96 -9.07 19.51
CA GLU A 148 5.80 -8.71 18.37
C GLU A 148 5.18 -7.65 17.45
N SER A 149 3.87 -7.72 17.19
CA SER A 149 3.16 -6.75 16.35
C SER A 149 3.05 -5.40 17.05
N GLU A 150 2.85 -5.43 18.37
CA GLU A 150 2.77 -4.22 19.19
C GLU A 150 4.12 -3.53 19.34
N LEU A 151 5.21 -4.27 19.56
CA LEU A 151 6.56 -3.69 19.56
C LEU A 151 6.90 -3.03 18.21
N ASN A 152 6.60 -3.69 17.09
CA ASN A 152 6.78 -3.07 15.77
C ASN A 152 5.92 -1.80 15.62
N ARG A 153 4.66 -1.82 16.10
CA ARG A 153 3.77 -0.65 16.09
C ARG A 153 4.35 0.50 16.90
N ARG A 154 4.88 0.23 18.10
CA ARG A 154 5.52 1.24 18.96
C ARG A 154 6.80 1.79 18.36
N GLU A 155 7.67 0.94 17.80
CA GLU A 155 8.86 1.38 17.06
C GLU A 155 8.48 2.28 15.87
N CYS A 156 7.42 1.97 15.13
CA CYS A 156 6.90 2.82 14.06
C CYS A 156 6.37 4.17 14.58
N ILE A 157 5.67 4.18 15.72
CA ILE A 157 5.15 5.42 16.34
C ILE A 157 6.30 6.30 16.84
N ASP A 158 7.31 5.72 17.49
CA ASP A 158 8.46 6.47 18.01
C ASP A 158 9.38 6.98 16.89
N GLU A 159 9.54 6.25 15.78
CA GLU A 159 10.18 6.75 14.55
C GLU A 159 9.35 7.91 13.92
N GLY A 160 8.01 7.88 14.04
CA GLY A 160 7.12 8.94 13.59
C GLY A 160 7.25 10.26 14.38
N LYS A 161 7.47 10.19 15.70
CA LYS A 161 7.58 11.39 16.57
C LYS A 161 8.82 12.26 16.33
N VAL A 162 9.91 11.71 15.79
CA VAL A 162 11.10 12.48 15.39
C VAL A 162 10.90 13.13 14.01
N THR A 163 9.91 12.66 13.24
CA THR A 163 9.54 13.18 11.92
C THR A 163 8.37 14.17 12.05
N SER A 164 8.38 15.02 13.08
CA SER A 164 7.34 16.02 13.37
C SER A 164 7.28 17.19 12.37
N VAL A 165 7.76 16.98 11.14
CA VAL A 165 7.62 17.93 10.02
C VAL A 165 6.69 17.38 8.93
N ILE A 166 6.18 16.14 9.06
CA ILE A 166 5.35 15.51 8.01
C ILE A 166 3.95 15.09 8.53
N GLU A 167 3.62 15.33 9.80
CA GLU A 167 2.29 15.01 10.34
C GLU A 167 1.17 15.97 9.90
N GLU A 168 1.46 17.08 9.21
CA GLU A 168 0.40 17.94 8.66
C GLU A 168 -0.28 17.37 7.40
N ASP A 169 0.35 16.42 6.68
CA ASP A 169 -0.14 15.96 5.37
C ASP A 169 -0.86 14.59 5.36
N LEU A 170 -0.96 13.90 6.51
CA LEU A 170 -1.66 12.60 6.60
C LEU A 170 -3.02 12.67 7.32
N SER A 171 -3.32 13.76 8.04
CA SER A 171 -4.69 14.10 8.48
C SER A 171 -5.51 14.79 7.37
N GLU A 172 -4.85 15.21 6.29
CA GLU A 172 -5.52 15.74 5.11
C GLU A 172 -5.32 14.79 3.93
N ALA A 173 -6.04 13.67 3.94
CA ALA A 173 -6.40 13.04 2.67
C ALA A 173 -7.11 14.11 1.82
N THR A 174 -6.38 14.72 0.90
CA THR A 174 -6.93 15.69 -0.05
C THR A 174 -7.84 14.91 -0.99
N ILE A 175 -9.11 14.80 -0.63
CA ILE A 175 -10.12 14.08 -1.41
C ILE A 175 -10.44 14.95 -2.63
N PRO A 176 -10.16 14.47 -3.86
CA PRO A 176 -10.32 15.29 -5.07
C PRO A 176 -11.73 15.89 -5.21
N ASP A 177 -12.76 15.16 -4.80
CA ASP A 177 -14.17 15.57 -4.90
C ASP A 177 -14.63 16.54 -3.79
N LEU A 178 -13.80 16.78 -2.76
CA LEU A 178 -14.06 17.77 -1.71
C LEU A 178 -13.28 19.08 -1.95
N ASN A 179 -12.39 19.11 -2.95
CA ASN A 179 -11.67 20.30 -3.39
C ASN A 179 -12.42 21.04 -4.51
N ASN A 180 -12.71 22.32 -4.30
CA ASN A 180 -13.32 23.19 -5.33
C ASN A 180 -12.40 23.51 -6.53
N ALA A 181 -11.18 22.98 -6.57
CA ALA A 181 -10.22 23.21 -7.65
C ALA A 181 -10.15 22.00 -8.58
N LYS A 182 -10.57 22.18 -9.84
CA LYS A 182 -10.32 21.22 -10.94
C LYS A 182 -8.82 21.12 -11.20
N SER A 183 -8.11 20.28 -10.46
CA SER A 183 -6.74 19.89 -10.79
C SER A 183 -6.71 18.42 -11.17
N SER A 184 -6.42 18.16 -12.45
CA SER A 184 -6.00 16.86 -12.96
C SER A 184 -4.76 16.38 -12.20
N SER A 185 -4.91 15.49 -11.22
CA SER A 185 -3.79 14.95 -10.46
C SER A 185 -3.29 13.65 -11.10
N SER A 186 -2.18 13.76 -11.81
CA SER A 186 -1.24 12.66 -11.95
C SER A 186 -0.74 12.32 -10.54
N VAL A 187 -1.07 11.12 -10.04
CA VAL A 187 -0.54 10.62 -8.77
C VAL A 187 0.97 10.40 -8.95
N GLY A 188 1.74 11.44 -8.71
CA GLY A 188 3.19 11.37 -8.56
C GLY A 188 3.48 10.63 -7.26
N THR A 189 3.74 9.32 -7.33
CA THR A 189 4.40 8.62 -6.23
C THR A 189 5.82 9.19 -6.12
N ASN A 190 6.00 10.14 -5.20
CA ASN A 190 7.30 10.65 -4.79
C ASN A 190 8.04 9.49 -4.12
N LEU A 191 9.00 8.90 -4.83
CA LEU A 191 9.96 7.93 -4.30
C LEU A 191 10.98 8.72 -3.48
N LEU A 192 10.57 9.15 -2.28
CA LEU A 192 11.50 9.81 -1.37
C LEU A 192 12.41 8.75 -0.75
N SER A 193 13.71 8.88 -0.97
CA SER A 193 14.73 8.16 -0.22
C SER A 193 14.72 8.70 1.22
N VAL A 194 13.96 8.06 2.11
CA VAL A 194 14.04 8.38 3.54
C VAL A 194 15.45 8.05 4.01
N SER A 195 16.26 9.09 4.19
CA SER A 195 17.65 9.00 4.62
C SER A 195 17.67 9.00 6.14
N LEU A 196 17.86 7.81 6.73
CA LEU A 196 18.09 7.67 8.17
C LEU A 196 19.27 8.55 8.60
N THR A 197 19.11 9.30 9.68
CA THR A 197 20.17 10.20 10.15
C THR A 197 21.37 9.39 10.67
N LYS A 198 22.58 10.00 10.64
CA LYS A 198 23.79 9.35 11.18
C LYS A 198 23.62 8.93 12.64
N ASN A 199 22.87 9.70 13.43
CA ASN A 199 22.65 9.43 14.85
C ASN A 199 21.77 8.20 15.08
N GLU A 200 20.81 7.94 14.20
CA GLU A 200 19.94 6.76 14.28
C GLU A 200 20.64 5.49 13.80
N ILE A 201 21.46 5.58 12.74
CA ILE A 201 22.01 4.38 12.10
C ILE A 201 23.26 3.83 12.79
N ILE A 202 24.09 4.68 13.42
CA ILE A 202 25.32 4.24 14.08
C ILE A 202 25.05 3.22 15.20
N PRO A 203 24.07 3.43 16.11
CA PRO A 203 23.69 2.42 17.10
C PRO A 203 23.22 1.11 16.45
N ARG A 204 22.46 1.21 15.34
CA ARG A 204 21.98 0.03 14.60
C ARG A 204 23.12 -0.80 14.00
N LEU A 205 24.10 -0.14 13.38
CA LEU A 205 25.28 -0.81 12.82
C LEU A 205 26.12 -1.51 13.90
N ARG A 206 26.23 -0.90 15.09
CA ARG A 206 26.98 -1.46 16.23
C ARG A 206 26.27 -2.66 16.87
N SER A 207 24.94 -2.69 16.86
CA SER A 207 24.13 -3.76 17.44
C SER A 207 23.99 -5.01 16.54
N LEU A 208 24.50 -4.97 15.30
CA LEU A 208 24.48 -6.13 14.40
C LEU A 208 25.31 -7.29 14.96
N ASN A 209 24.71 -8.48 14.94
CA ASN A 209 25.40 -9.72 15.28
C ASN A 209 26.40 -10.13 14.19
N VAL A 210 27.18 -11.20 14.46
CA VAL A 210 28.27 -11.63 13.57
C VAL A 210 27.76 -12.01 12.18
N LYS A 211 26.63 -12.73 12.08
CA LYS A 211 26.07 -13.17 10.78
C LYS A 211 25.48 -12.01 10.01
N GLN A 212 24.70 -11.15 10.65
CA GLN A 212 24.16 -9.92 10.07
C GLN A 212 25.28 -9.01 9.54
N ARG A 213 26.35 -8.82 10.33
CA ARG A 213 27.52 -8.03 9.94
C ARG A 213 28.26 -8.64 8.74
N ARG A 214 28.39 -9.96 8.67
CA ARG A 214 28.99 -10.65 7.53
C ARG A 214 28.20 -10.42 6.24
N ILE A 215 26.87 -10.47 6.31
CA ILE A 215 25.99 -10.17 5.17
C ILE A 215 26.15 -8.71 4.76
N LEU A 216 26.12 -7.78 5.72
CA LEU A 216 26.33 -6.36 5.47
C LEU A 216 27.68 -6.10 4.77
N TYR A 217 28.77 -6.69 5.26
CA TYR A 217 30.09 -6.52 4.66
C TYR A 217 30.19 -7.09 3.25
N LYS A 218 29.48 -8.18 2.96
CA LYS A 218 29.41 -8.72 1.60
C LYS A 218 28.73 -7.75 0.64
N VAL A 219 27.59 -7.17 1.04
CA VAL A 219 26.90 -6.15 0.23
C VAL A 219 27.77 -4.90 0.10
N ARG A 220 28.40 -4.46 1.20
CA ARG A 220 29.30 -3.31 1.23
C ARG A 220 30.48 -3.48 0.28
N ASP A 221 31.14 -4.64 0.28
CA ASP A 221 32.27 -4.91 -0.61
C ASP A 221 31.83 -4.85 -2.08
N TRP A 222 30.67 -5.43 -2.41
CA TRP A 222 30.08 -5.30 -3.75
C TRP A 222 29.84 -3.83 -4.13
N CYS A 223 29.27 -3.02 -3.23
CA CYS A 223 29.05 -1.60 -3.46
C CYS A 223 30.37 -0.83 -3.65
N ILE A 224 31.40 -1.12 -2.86
CA ILE A 224 32.73 -0.48 -2.99
C ILE A 224 33.38 -0.83 -4.32
N GLN A 225 33.31 -2.10 -4.75
CA GLN A 225 33.82 -2.50 -6.06
C GLN A 225 33.12 -1.72 -7.17
N LYS A 226 31.80 -1.56 -7.07
CA LYS A 226 31.00 -0.80 -8.03
C LYS A 226 31.33 0.69 -8.03
N ALA A 227 31.48 1.30 -6.84
CA ALA A 227 31.89 2.69 -6.66
C ALA A 227 33.28 3.00 -7.24
N ASN A 228 34.19 2.03 -7.17
CA ASN A 228 35.53 2.12 -7.77
C ASN A 228 35.55 1.83 -9.29
N GLY A 229 34.40 1.83 -9.97
CA GLY A 229 34.31 1.63 -11.41
C GLY A 229 34.44 0.18 -11.89
N LYS A 230 34.51 -0.81 -10.99
CA LYS A 230 34.49 -2.23 -11.38
C LYS A 230 33.08 -2.65 -11.79
N ILE A 231 32.99 -3.75 -12.53
CA ILE A 231 31.71 -4.36 -12.94
C ILE A 231 31.57 -5.72 -12.23
N PRO A 232 31.28 -5.75 -10.92
CA PRO A 232 31.06 -7.00 -10.22
C PRO A 232 29.80 -7.70 -10.74
N LYS A 233 29.78 -9.04 -10.65
CA LYS A 233 28.57 -9.82 -10.94
C LYS A 233 27.42 -9.35 -10.02
N PRO A 234 26.18 -9.20 -10.51
CA PRO A 234 25.04 -8.84 -9.67
C PRO A 234 24.90 -9.80 -8.48
N LEU A 235 24.60 -9.22 -7.32
CA LEU A 235 24.46 -9.95 -6.06
C LEU A 235 23.00 -10.41 -5.91
N HIS A 236 22.77 -11.72 -5.90
CA HIS A 236 21.46 -12.31 -5.59
C HIS A 236 21.56 -13.08 -4.27
N VAL A 237 21.00 -12.51 -3.21
CA VAL A 237 21.09 -13.07 -1.85
C VAL A 237 19.69 -13.24 -1.27
N PHE A 238 19.42 -14.40 -0.71
CA PHE A 238 18.22 -14.68 0.07
C PHE A 238 18.58 -14.73 1.55
N ILE A 239 18.15 -13.72 2.30
CA ILE A 239 18.31 -13.62 3.75
C ILE A 239 17.07 -14.24 4.40
N THR A 240 17.26 -15.40 5.03
CA THR A 240 16.20 -16.10 5.76
C THR A 240 16.47 -16.12 7.25
N GLY A 241 15.45 -16.34 8.05
CA GLY A 241 15.58 -16.49 9.49
C GLY A 241 14.23 -16.39 10.19
N GLY A 242 14.14 -16.95 11.39
CA GLY A 242 12.90 -16.97 12.18
C GLY A 242 12.37 -15.58 12.53
N ALA A 243 11.20 -15.54 13.15
CA ALA A 243 10.70 -14.31 13.76
C ALA A 243 11.73 -13.78 14.79
N GLY A 244 11.84 -12.46 14.91
CA GLY A 244 12.74 -11.84 15.89
C GLY A 244 14.25 -11.89 15.58
N THR A 245 14.71 -12.44 14.45
CA THR A 245 16.16 -12.50 14.10
C THR A 245 16.77 -11.18 13.59
N GLY A 246 16.01 -10.09 13.57
CA GLY A 246 16.49 -8.76 13.16
C GLY A 246 16.62 -8.55 11.65
N LYS A 247 15.82 -9.25 10.82
CA LYS A 247 15.81 -9.09 9.35
C LYS A 247 15.59 -7.64 8.90
N SER A 248 14.52 -6.98 9.38
CA SER A 248 14.20 -5.60 9.03
C SER A 248 15.26 -4.61 9.52
N HIS A 249 15.88 -4.88 10.67
CA HIS A 249 17.02 -4.11 11.17
C HIS A 249 18.24 -4.20 10.25
N LEU A 250 18.53 -5.40 9.74
CA LEU A 250 19.58 -5.61 8.75
C LEU A 250 19.26 -4.91 7.42
N ILE A 251 18.01 -4.93 6.96
CA ILE A 251 17.58 -4.19 5.75
C ILE A 251 17.92 -2.69 5.88
N LYS A 252 17.52 -2.06 7.00
CA LYS A 252 17.79 -0.63 7.26
C LYS A 252 19.31 -0.33 7.23
N CYS A 253 20.13 -1.22 7.81
CA CYS A 253 21.60 -1.07 7.78
C CYS A 253 22.19 -1.22 6.37
N ILE A 254 21.71 -2.21 5.60
CA ILE A 254 22.16 -2.44 4.22
C ILE A 254 21.78 -1.26 3.34
N GLN A 255 20.54 -0.78 3.44
CA GLN A 255 20.05 0.37 2.68
C GLN A 255 20.94 1.58 2.92
N TYR A 256 21.21 1.94 4.19
CA TYR A 256 22.02 3.10 4.51
C TYR A 256 23.45 3.00 3.93
N GLU A 257 24.16 1.91 4.19
CA GLU A 257 25.54 1.74 3.72
C GLU A 257 25.61 1.65 2.19
N ALA A 258 24.68 0.93 1.56
CA ALA A 258 24.65 0.81 0.11
C ALA A 258 24.33 2.14 -0.57
N THR A 259 23.28 2.85 -0.14
CA THR A 259 22.94 4.17 -0.69
C THR A 259 24.09 5.14 -0.54
N ARG A 260 24.73 5.19 0.64
CA ARG A 260 25.88 6.07 0.90
C ARG A 260 27.06 5.80 -0.05
N ILE A 261 27.40 4.54 -0.28
CA ILE A 261 28.55 4.17 -1.12
C ILE A 261 28.21 4.35 -2.60
N LEU A 262 27.00 3.93 -3.01
CA LEU A 262 26.57 3.99 -4.40
C LEU A 262 26.17 5.39 -4.85
N ALA A 263 25.88 6.32 -3.94
CA ALA A 263 25.68 7.74 -4.27
C ALA A 263 26.88 8.33 -5.04
N GLN A 264 28.10 7.79 -4.83
CA GLN A 264 29.30 8.22 -5.58
C GLN A 264 29.28 7.80 -7.07
N THR A 265 28.39 6.88 -7.45
CA THR A 265 28.27 6.37 -8.83
C THR A 265 27.20 7.09 -9.64
N SER A 266 26.45 7.99 -9.03
CA SER A 266 25.41 8.77 -9.70
C SER A 266 25.83 10.23 -9.80
N GLU A 267 25.40 10.88 -10.88
CA GLU A 267 25.62 12.31 -11.13
C GLU A 267 24.64 13.18 -10.33
N ASN A 268 23.42 12.69 -10.08
CA ASN A 268 22.39 13.44 -9.36
C ASN A 268 22.18 12.86 -7.94
N PRO A 269 22.24 13.69 -6.89
CA PRO A 269 22.06 13.23 -5.51
C PRO A 269 20.66 12.61 -5.24
N ASP A 270 19.67 12.95 -6.07
CA ASP A 270 18.29 12.44 -5.96
C ASP A 270 18.08 11.08 -6.67
N ASP A 271 19.11 10.53 -7.32
CA ASP A 271 18.98 9.27 -8.03
C ASP A 271 18.82 8.09 -7.09
N LEU A 272 17.84 7.24 -7.40
CA LEU A 272 17.55 6.06 -6.61
C LEU A 272 18.50 4.90 -6.95
N THR A 273 19.53 4.70 -6.15
CA THR A 273 20.49 3.59 -6.29
C THR A 273 20.02 2.31 -5.60
N VAL A 274 19.27 2.42 -4.51
CA VAL A 274 18.73 1.31 -3.73
C VAL A 274 17.22 1.49 -3.56
N LEU A 275 16.44 0.51 -3.97
CA LEU A 275 14.99 0.51 -3.85
C LEU A 275 14.53 -0.55 -2.84
N LEU A 276 13.75 -0.12 -1.84
CA LEU A 276 13.13 -0.99 -0.86
C LEU A 276 11.70 -1.34 -1.27
N THR A 277 11.38 -2.63 -1.29
CA THR A 277 10.05 -3.11 -1.64
C THR A 277 9.55 -4.21 -0.74
N ALA A 278 8.22 -4.33 -0.64
CA ALA A 278 7.56 -5.47 -0.01
C ALA A 278 6.24 -5.81 -0.75
N PRO A 279 5.69 -7.03 -0.62
CA PRO A 279 4.44 -7.40 -1.28
C PRO A 279 3.20 -6.74 -0.67
N THR A 280 3.22 -6.40 0.62
CA THR A 280 2.10 -5.77 1.34
C THR A 280 2.42 -4.33 1.74
N GLY A 281 1.39 -3.49 1.87
CA GLY A 281 1.55 -2.08 2.26
C GLY A 281 2.15 -1.93 3.66
N THR A 282 1.72 -2.76 4.61
CA THR A 282 2.22 -2.73 5.99
C THR A 282 3.69 -3.12 6.07
N ALA A 283 4.11 -4.18 5.35
CA ALA A 283 5.52 -4.56 5.31
C ALA A 283 6.39 -3.50 4.61
N ALA A 284 5.87 -2.89 3.54
CA ALA A 284 6.57 -1.82 2.84
C ALA A 284 6.77 -0.60 3.75
N PHE A 285 5.74 -0.24 4.52
CA PHE A 285 5.80 0.85 5.49
C PHE A 285 6.86 0.60 6.58
N ASN A 286 6.94 -0.62 7.14
CA ASN A 286 7.90 -0.97 8.20
C ASN A 286 9.38 -0.77 7.81
N ILE A 287 9.68 -0.90 6.52
CA ILE A 287 11.03 -0.70 5.98
C ILE A 287 11.20 0.66 5.30
N HIS A 288 10.21 1.57 5.41
CA HIS A 288 10.19 2.86 4.68
C HIS A 288 10.37 2.69 3.17
N GLY A 289 9.73 1.64 2.63
CA GLY A 289 9.76 1.27 1.21
C GLY A 289 8.39 1.37 0.55
N LEU A 290 8.31 0.83 -0.68
CA LEU A 290 7.07 0.81 -1.46
C LEU A 290 6.57 -0.62 -1.68
N THR A 291 5.30 -0.76 -2.06
CA THR A 291 4.85 -2.07 -2.52
C THR A 291 5.52 -2.44 -3.85
N ILE A 292 5.83 -3.72 -4.08
CA ILE A 292 6.39 -4.20 -5.37
C ILE A 292 5.53 -3.72 -6.54
N HIS A 293 4.21 -3.78 -6.37
CA HIS A 293 3.23 -3.38 -7.38
C HIS A 293 3.33 -1.88 -7.72
N SER A 294 3.39 -1.00 -6.72
CA SER A 294 3.52 0.44 -6.93
C SER A 294 4.89 0.83 -7.44
N ALA A 295 5.96 0.25 -6.90
CA ALA A 295 7.34 0.59 -7.24
C ALA A 295 7.69 0.25 -8.69
N LEU A 296 7.19 -0.89 -9.19
CA LEU A 296 7.49 -1.37 -10.54
C LEU A 296 6.33 -1.15 -11.52
N GLY A 297 5.18 -0.63 -11.08
CA GLY A 297 3.99 -0.48 -11.92
C GLY A 297 3.42 -1.82 -12.40
N ILE A 298 3.41 -2.84 -11.54
CA ILE A 298 2.88 -4.17 -11.83
C ILE A 298 1.41 -4.20 -11.40
N PHE A 299 0.51 -4.59 -12.31
CA PHE A 299 -0.91 -4.67 -12.01
C PHE A 299 -1.23 -5.87 -11.10
N LYS A 300 -2.25 -5.72 -10.25
CA LYS A 300 -2.71 -6.79 -9.34
C LYS A 300 -3.27 -8.01 -10.07
N SER A 301 -3.82 -7.82 -11.27
CA SER A 301 -4.22 -8.91 -12.16
C SER A 301 -3.04 -9.31 -13.04
N LEU A 302 -2.34 -10.37 -12.64
CA LEU A 302 -1.18 -10.93 -13.33
C LEU A 302 -1.60 -11.82 -14.52
N SER A 303 -2.50 -11.31 -15.35
CA SER A 303 -2.97 -11.93 -16.61
C SER A 303 -2.04 -11.52 -17.75
N ALA A 304 -1.69 -12.47 -18.63
CA ALA A 304 -0.72 -12.29 -19.72
C ALA A 304 -1.07 -11.09 -20.64
N ASP A 305 -2.36 -10.82 -20.83
CA ASP A 305 -2.86 -9.75 -21.71
C ASP A 305 -2.75 -8.33 -21.10
N HIS A 306 -2.48 -8.22 -19.81
CA HIS A 306 -2.41 -6.94 -19.08
C HIS A 306 -0.98 -6.56 -18.65
N ALA A 307 0.03 -7.23 -19.21
CA ALA A 307 1.43 -7.09 -18.80
C ALA A 307 2.15 -5.86 -19.41
N THR A 308 1.58 -5.24 -20.45
CA THR A 308 2.19 -4.11 -21.14
C THR A 308 1.75 -2.80 -20.48
N LEU A 309 2.69 -2.12 -19.82
CA LEU A 309 2.51 -0.72 -19.47
C LEU A 309 2.51 0.11 -20.75
N SER A 310 1.80 1.25 -20.75
CA SER A 310 1.95 2.25 -21.80
C SER A 310 3.40 2.75 -21.86
N GLU A 311 3.87 3.13 -23.04
CA GLU A 311 5.25 3.59 -23.24
C GLU A 311 5.58 4.77 -22.32
N ASP A 312 4.65 5.69 -22.09
CA ASP A 312 4.81 6.83 -21.18
C ASP A 312 5.09 6.41 -19.74
N LYS A 313 4.39 5.38 -19.25
CA LYS A 313 4.59 4.87 -17.89
C LYS A 313 5.92 4.13 -17.77
N ILE A 314 6.31 3.40 -18.81
CA ILE A 314 7.62 2.73 -18.85
C ILE A 314 8.73 3.79 -18.88
N ASN A 315 8.59 4.84 -19.68
CA ASN A 315 9.57 5.93 -19.74
C ASN A 315 9.68 6.68 -18.40
N SER A 316 8.56 6.92 -17.73
CA SER A 316 8.56 7.48 -16.38
C SER A 316 9.30 6.59 -15.37
N LEU A 317 9.07 5.27 -15.43
CA LEU A 317 9.82 4.31 -14.60
C LEU A 317 11.30 4.22 -14.97
N ARG A 318 11.63 4.36 -16.26
CA ARG A 318 13.01 4.37 -16.75
C ARG A 318 13.80 5.51 -16.13
N THR A 319 13.29 6.73 -16.20
CA THR A 319 13.95 7.89 -15.59
C THR A 319 14.09 7.70 -14.09
N LYS A 320 13.03 7.21 -13.40
CA LYS A 320 13.05 7.01 -11.94
C LYS A 320 14.03 5.92 -11.47
N LEU A 321 14.22 4.87 -12.26
CA LEU A 321 15.00 3.69 -11.88
C LEU A 321 16.26 3.53 -12.73
N GLU A 322 16.70 4.58 -13.42
CA GLU A 322 17.84 4.57 -14.34
C GLU A 322 19.12 4.10 -13.63
N ASN A 323 19.36 4.65 -12.44
CA ASN A 323 20.54 4.38 -11.63
C ASN A 323 20.31 3.33 -10.53
N LEU A 324 19.17 2.61 -10.56
CA LEU A 324 18.88 1.51 -9.65
C LEU A 324 19.93 0.39 -9.77
N GLN A 325 20.58 0.03 -8.67
CA GLN A 325 21.59 -1.02 -8.61
C GLN A 325 21.20 -2.17 -7.69
N ILE A 326 20.46 -1.89 -6.62
CA ILE A 326 20.01 -2.89 -5.65
C ILE A 326 18.49 -2.76 -5.47
N LEU A 327 17.78 -3.88 -5.63
CA LEU A 327 16.38 -4.02 -5.23
C LEU A 327 16.31 -4.95 -4.02
N ILE A 328 15.78 -4.43 -2.90
CA ILE A 328 15.52 -5.21 -1.70
C ILE A 328 14.04 -5.56 -1.67
N ILE A 329 13.73 -6.84 -1.46
CA ILE A 329 12.36 -7.37 -1.38
C ILE A 329 12.20 -8.00 0.00
N ASP A 330 11.51 -7.31 0.90
CA ASP A 330 11.10 -7.88 2.19
C ASP A 330 9.83 -8.74 2.04
N GLU A 331 9.59 -9.62 3.00
CA GLU A 331 8.50 -10.59 2.99
C GLU A 331 8.40 -11.42 1.71
N ILE A 332 9.54 -11.90 1.20
CA ILE A 332 9.62 -12.72 -0.03
C ILE A 332 8.77 -14.00 0.05
N SER A 333 8.39 -14.44 1.26
CA SER A 333 7.48 -15.56 1.50
C SER A 333 6.12 -15.41 0.81
N MET A 334 5.64 -14.17 0.66
CA MET A 334 4.38 -13.84 0.00
C MET A 334 4.51 -13.59 -1.51
N VAL A 335 5.72 -13.68 -2.06
CA VAL A 335 5.98 -13.54 -3.51
C VAL A 335 5.89 -14.91 -4.18
N ASN A 336 5.20 -14.98 -5.32
CA ASN A 336 5.10 -16.18 -6.13
C ASN A 336 6.02 -16.11 -7.36
N LYS A 337 6.23 -17.26 -8.03
CA LYS A 337 7.10 -17.35 -9.23
C LYS A 337 6.69 -16.39 -10.34
N LYS A 338 5.38 -16.19 -10.53
CA LYS A 338 4.84 -15.28 -11.54
C LYS A 338 5.21 -13.83 -11.23
N LEU A 339 5.01 -13.37 -10.00
CA LEU A 339 5.36 -12.02 -9.57
C LEU A 339 6.87 -11.80 -9.70
N LEU A 340 7.70 -12.77 -9.31
CA LEU A 340 9.15 -12.70 -9.50
C LEU A 340 9.54 -12.58 -10.98
N PHE A 341 8.85 -13.30 -11.87
CA PHE A 341 9.02 -13.16 -13.32
C PHE A 341 8.64 -11.76 -13.82
N PHE A 342 7.53 -11.19 -13.34
CA PHE A 342 7.17 -9.81 -13.70
C PHE A 342 8.16 -8.77 -13.18
N ILE A 343 8.74 -8.98 -11.99
CA ILE A 343 9.83 -8.14 -11.47
C ILE A 343 11.02 -8.21 -12.42
N HIS A 344 11.43 -9.43 -12.81
CA HIS A 344 12.51 -9.66 -13.76
C HIS A 344 12.28 -8.94 -15.10
N GLU A 345 11.12 -9.16 -15.73
CA GLU A 345 10.78 -8.54 -17.01
C GLU A 345 10.73 -7.02 -16.91
N ARG A 346 10.15 -6.47 -15.84
CA ARG A 346 10.04 -5.02 -15.65
C ARG A 346 11.40 -4.37 -15.47
N LEU A 347 12.29 -4.96 -14.67
CA LEU A 347 13.66 -4.46 -14.51
C LEU A 347 14.43 -4.51 -15.82
N ARG A 348 14.24 -5.55 -16.64
CA ARG A 348 14.85 -5.65 -17.97
C ARG A 348 14.35 -4.56 -18.93
N GLN A 349 13.03 -4.31 -18.94
CA GLN A 349 12.41 -3.25 -19.75
C GLN A 349 12.89 -1.85 -19.37
N VAL A 350 13.08 -1.61 -18.06
CA VAL A 350 13.61 -0.35 -17.52
C VAL A 350 15.09 -0.20 -17.87
N LYS A 351 15.91 -1.23 -17.65
CA LYS A 351 17.37 -1.18 -17.90
C LYS A 351 17.78 -1.34 -19.36
N LYS A 352 16.83 -1.60 -20.27
CA LYS A 352 17.08 -1.88 -21.70
C LYS A 352 18.16 -2.95 -21.92
N ARG A 353 18.05 -4.07 -21.19
CA ARG A 353 19.02 -5.18 -21.24
C ARG A 353 18.45 -6.40 -21.98
N PRO A 354 19.32 -7.19 -22.66
CA PRO A 354 18.91 -8.39 -23.39
C PRO A 354 18.31 -9.50 -22.51
N ASP A 355 17.70 -10.51 -23.14
CA ASP A 355 17.01 -11.65 -22.50
C ASP A 355 17.86 -12.46 -21.52
N ASN A 356 19.16 -12.55 -21.78
CA ASN A 356 20.10 -13.27 -20.92
C ASN A 356 20.50 -12.50 -19.66
N CYS A 357 20.13 -11.22 -19.53
CA CYS A 357 20.51 -10.39 -18.40
C CYS A 357 19.47 -10.49 -17.27
N LEU A 358 19.75 -11.37 -16.31
CA LEU A 358 18.89 -11.58 -15.14
C LEU A 358 18.62 -10.26 -14.39
N PHE A 359 17.33 -9.96 -14.19
CA PHE A 359 16.84 -8.75 -13.52
C PHE A 359 17.40 -7.44 -14.10
N GLY A 360 17.77 -7.43 -15.39
CA GLY A 360 18.38 -6.26 -16.02
C GLY A 360 19.75 -5.87 -15.43
N GLY A 361 20.43 -6.80 -14.75
CA GLY A 361 21.72 -6.57 -14.10
C GLY A 361 21.61 -5.92 -12.72
N VAL A 362 20.40 -5.79 -12.17
CA VAL A 362 20.14 -5.28 -10.81
C VAL A 362 20.38 -6.39 -9.80
N SER A 363 21.09 -6.08 -8.71
CA SER A 363 21.29 -6.98 -7.57
C SER A 363 19.98 -7.13 -6.79
N ILE A 364 19.61 -8.35 -6.43
CA ILE A 364 18.37 -8.65 -5.70
C ILE A 364 18.71 -9.16 -4.30
N ILE A 365 18.25 -8.46 -3.27
CA ILE A 365 18.33 -8.92 -1.88
C ILE A 365 16.92 -9.29 -1.45
N ALA A 366 16.62 -10.58 -1.45
CA ALA A 366 15.35 -11.10 -0.97
C ALA A 366 15.45 -11.40 0.52
N VAL A 367 14.47 -10.95 1.30
CA VAL A 367 14.43 -11.13 2.76
C VAL A 367 13.06 -11.69 3.14
N GLY A 368 13.03 -12.66 4.04
CA GLY A 368 11.78 -13.20 4.57
C GLY A 368 11.93 -14.62 5.11
N ASP A 369 10.80 -15.24 5.46
CA ASP A 369 10.78 -16.60 6.02
C ASP A 369 9.68 -17.44 5.38
N PHE A 370 10.03 -18.51 4.66
CA PHE A 370 9.06 -19.37 3.97
C PHE A 370 8.19 -20.22 4.92
N TYR A 371 8.52 -20.26 6.21
CA TYR A 371 7.66 -20.84 7.24
C TYR A 371 6.48 -19.93 7.62
N GLN A 372 6.49 -18.67 7.19
CA GLN A 372 5.39 -17.74 7.38
C GLN A 372 4.31 -17.89 6.29
N LEU A 373 3.50 -16.86 6.11
CA LEU A 373 2.36 -16.84 5.19
C LEU A 373 2.83 -17.02 3.73
N PRO A 374 2.32 -18.03 3.01
CA PRO A 374 2.59 -18.17 1.58
C PRO A 374 1.77 -17.15 0.76
N PRO A 375 2.05 -17.02 -0.55
CA PRO A 375 1.29 -16.12 -1.41
C PRO A 375 -0.20 -16.49 -1.45
N VAL A 376 -1.07 -15.48 -1.37
CA VAL A 376 -2.53 -15.65 -1.32
C VAL A 376 -3.05 -16.29 -2.62
N ARG A 377 -4.01 -17.22 -2.50
CA ARG A 377 -4.72 -17.87 -3.63
C ARG A 377 -3.79 -18.46 -4.72
N THR A 378 -2.59 -18.87 -4.34
CA THR A 378 -1.56 -19.37 -5.25
C THR A 378 -1.45 -20.89 -5.17
N LYS A 379 -1.34 -21.58 -6.32
CA LYS A 379 -1.14 -23.03 -6.38
C LYS A 379 0.22 -23.39 -5.77
N ARG A 380 0.38 -24.62 -5.24
CA ARG A 380 1.65 -25.06 -4.63
C ARG A 380 2.85 -24.93 -5.60
N VAL A 381 2.66 -25.30 -6.87
CA VAL A 381 3.68 -25.24 -7.94
C VAL A 381 4.21 -23.83 -8.23
N ASP A 382 3.39 -22.81 -7.95
CA ASP A 382 3.71 -21.41 -8.19
C ASP A 382 4.48 -20.75 -7.03
N LYS A 383 4.68 -21.47 -5.91
CA LYS A 383 5.46 -20.97 -4.76
C LYS A 383 6.96 -21.05 -5.04
N LEU A 384 7.72 -20.05 -4.59
CA LEU A 384 9.16 -19.94 -4.88
C LEU A 384 9.98 -21.15 -4.37
N TYR A 385 9.68 -21.64 -3.17
CA TYR A 385 10.38 -22.76 -2.54
C TYR A 385 10.03 -24.15 -3.11
N VAL A 386 9.07 -24.24 -4.03
CA VAL A 386 8.71 -25.51 -4.67
C VAL A 386 9.50 -25.61 -5.97
N ASN A 387 10.38 -26.61 -6.07
CA ASN A 387 11.08 -26.87 -7.32
C ASN A 387 10.14 -27.56 -8.31
N ASP A 388 9.82 -26.88 -9.40
CA ASP A 388 9.00 -27.43 -10.47
C ASP A 388 9.68 -27.15 -11.82
N PRO A 389 10.34 -28.16 -12.43
CA PRO A 389 11.04 -28.01 -13.70
C PRO A 389 10.12 -27.61 -14.87
N SER A 390 8.80 -27.84 -14.76
CA SER A 390 7.84 -27.48 -15.80
C SER A 390 7.50 -25.98 -15.83
N ASN A 391 7.83 -25.24 -14.76
CA ASN A 391 7.55 -23.82 -14.67
C ASN A 391 8.74 -23.02 -15.24
N PRO A 392 8.55 -22.21 -16.32
CA PRO A 392 9.64 -21.49 -16.96
C PRO A 392 10.30 -20.47 -16.02
N SER A 393 9.60 -19.94 -15.02
CA SER A 393 10.13 -18.96 -14.05
C SER A 393 10.91 -19.61 -12.90
N ASN A 394 11.02 -20.94 -12.86
CA ASN A 394 11.66 -21.67 -11.76
C ASN A 394 13.17 -21.38 -11.63
N HIS A 395 13.84 -21.11 -12.75
CA HIS A 395 15.26 -20.76 -12.81
C HIS A 395 15.58 -19.39 -12.19
N LEU A 396 14.58 -18.52 -12.02
CA LEU A 396 14.78 -17.18 -11.43
C LEU A 396 15.01 -17.25 -9.92
N TRP A 397 14.61 -18.34 -9.26
CA TRP A 397 14.82 -18.54 -7.82
C TRP A 397 15.84 -19.66 -7.56
N ASN A 398 15.58 -20.85 -8.11
CA ASN A 398 16.37 -22.03 -7.81
C ASN A 398 17.76 -21.97 -8.47
N GLY A 399 18.81 -21.99 -7.65
CA GLY A 399 20.20 -21.97 -8.11
C GLY A 399 20.78 -20.58 -8.37
N LEU A 400 19.97 -19.51 -8.29
CA LEU A 400 20.42 -18.13 -8.51
C LEU A 400 20.77 -17.41 -7.20
N PHE A 401 19.95 -17.60 -6.16
CA PHE A 401 20.10 -16.90 -4.88
C PHE A 401 21.04 -17.65 -3.94
N GLU A 402 22.04 -16.94 -3.40
CA GLU A 402 22.84 -17.44 -2.30
C GLU A 402 22.08 -17.27 -0.98
N ILE A 403 21.97 -18.35 -0.21
CA ILE A 403 21.17 -18.38 1.01
C ILE A 403 22.02 -17.96 2.20
N ALA A 404 21.53 -16.97 2.96
CA ALA A 404 22.11 -16.54 4.22
C ALA A 404 21.07 -16.69 5.34
N GLU A 405 21.28 -17.65 6.23
CA GLU A 405 20.37 -17.93 7.34
C GLU A 405 20.80 -17.23 8.64
N LEU A 406 19.87 -16.44 9.20
CA LEU A 406 19.95 -15.84 10.52
C LEU A 406 19.23 -16.75 11.53
N ASP A 407 19.99 -17.28 12.48
CA ASP A 407 19.55 -18.21 13.52
C ASP A 407 19.50 -17.57 14.91
N GLU A 408 20.25 -16.49 15.15
CA GLU A 408 20.22 -15.77 16.43
C GLU A 408 18.96 -14.90 16.57
N ILE A 409 18.18 -15.17 17.62
CA ILE A 409 16.97 -14.42 17.96
C ILE A 409 17.40 -13.17 18.75
N MET A 410 17.05 -12.00 18.21
CA MET A 410 17.46 -10.71 18.75
C MET A 410 16.36 -10.02 19.57
N ARG A 411 15.09 -10.35 19.30
CA ARG A 411 13.92 -9.67 19.88
C ARG A 411 13.52 -10.24 21.24
N GLN A 412 13.40 -11.57 21.39
CA GLN A 412 13.05 -12.22 22.66
C GLN A 412 14.27 -12.69 23.48
N ARG A 413 15.31 -11.87 23.60
CA ARG A 413 16.54 -12.28 24.30
C ARG A 413 16.33 -12.61 25.77
N GLU A 414 15.32 -12.00 26.40
CA GLU A 414 15.02 -12.17 27.82
C GLU A 414 14.18 -13.43 28.11
N ASP A 415 13.47 -13.96 27.10
CA ASP A 415 12.63 -15.16 27.23
C ASP A 415 13.05 -16.25 26.23
N SER A 416 14.14 -16.94 26.59
CA SER A 416 14.69 -18.04 25.78
C SER A 416 13.71 -19.21 25.63
N LEU A 417 12.84 -19.46 26.62
CA LEU A 417 11.90 -20.57 26.59
C LEU A 417 10.77 -20.30 25.58
N PHE A 418 10.25 -19.07 25.56
CA PHE A 418 9.26 -18.66 24.58
C PHE A 418 9.85 -18.65 23.16
N ALA A 419 11.08 -18.17 23.00
CA ALA A 419 11.76 -18.15 21.71
C ALA A 419 11.98 -19.58 21.15
N GLU A 420 12.34 -20.53 22.01
CA GLU A 420 12.47 -21.94 21.64
C GLU A 420 11.11 -22.57 21.27
N LEU A 421 10.04 -22.24 22.02
CA LEU A 421 8.68 -22.67 21.69
C LEU A 421 8.25 -22.17 20.30
N LEU A 422 8.47 -20.89 19.99
CA LEU A 422 8.14 -20.31 18.69
C LEU A 422 8.93 -20.98 17.54
N ASN A 423 10.21 -21.28 17.75
CA ASN A 423 11.01 -22.02 16.77
C ASN A 423 10.50 -23.45 16.53
N ARG A 424 10.04 -24.13 17.59
CA ARG A 424 9.40 -25.45 17.45
C ARG A 424 8.09 -25.36 16.65
N LEU A 425 7.27 -24.36 16.94
CA LEU A 425 6.02 -24.09 16.19
C LEU A 425 6.30 -23.77 14.72
N ARG A 426 7.35 -22.97 14.43
CA ARG A 426 7.80 -22.59 13.09
C ARG A 426 8.06 -23.81 12.20
N VAL A 427 8.82 -24.79 12.69
CA VAL A 427 9.24 -25.97 11.91
C VAL A 427 8.26 -27.15 12.03
N LYS A 428 7.21 -27.02 12.86
CA LYS A 428 6.25 -28.09 13.17
C LYS A 428 6.91 -29.37 13.70
N GLN A 429 8.00 -29.25 14.45
CA GLN A 429 8.61 -30.42 15.09
C GLN A 429 7.79 -30.82 16.32
N LYS A 430 7.16 -32.00 16.25
CA LYS A 430 6.53 -32.66 17.39
C LYS A 430 7.56 -33.53 18.12
N LYS A 431 8.35 -32.95 19.04
CA LYS A 431 9.00 -33.70 20.12
C LYS A 431 9.12 -32.83 21.36
#